data_AF-A0A202BEZ3-F1
#
_entry.id   AF-A0A202BEZ3-F1
#
_cell.length_a   1.000
_cell.length_b   1.000
_cell.length_c   1.000
_cell.angle_alpha   90.00
_cell.angle_beta   90.00
_cell.angle_gamma   90.00
#
_symmetry.space_group_name_H-M   'P 1'
#
loop_
_entity.id
_entity.type
_entity.pdbx_description
1 polymer ?
#
loop_
_entity_poly.entity_id
_entity_poly.type
_entity_poly.pdbx_seq_one_letter_code
_entity_poly.pdbx_strand_id
1 'polypeptide(L)'
;MKVDVEKVYKDALGLWVSGLFSAISGNNPQLPFCEQKDIFFSLLRTWLAEGRILFCDPCDPLGAPWKADVDEIVDYLQARWPVSVDSEYDPDLNVYFYEIPAILWVGPSGEIIGS
;
A
#
# COMPACT_ATOMS: atom_id res chain seq x y z
N MET A 1 6.46 -11.82 15.70
CA MET A 1 7.13 -12.11 14.41
C MET A 1 7.71 -10.80 13.90
N LYS A 2 8.95 -10.76 13.39
CA LYS A 2 9.52 -9.51 12.83
C LYS A 2 9.40 -9.58 11.32
N VAL A 3 8.55 -8.75 10.73
CA VAL A 3 8.40 -8.63 9.28
C VAL A 3 9.72 -8.14 8.69
N ASP A 4 10.23 -8.82 7.66
CA ASP A 4 11.37 -8.35 6.89
C ASP A 4 10.93 -7.28 5.90
N VAL A 5 10.91 -6.03 6.37
CA VAL A 5 10.43 -4.86 5.62
C VAL A 5 11.16 -4.67 4.29
N GLU A 6 12.47 -4.93 4.25
CA GLU A 6 13.26 -4.76 3.04
C GLU A 6 13.01 -5.87 2.01
N LYS A 7 12.72 -7.09 2.48
CA LYS A 7 12.26 -8.14 1.57
C LYS A 7 10.87 -7.83 1.01
N VAL A 8 9.92 -7.38 1.84
CA VAL A 8 8.59 -6.96 1.39
C VAL A 8 8.70 -5.85 0.36
N TYR A 9 9.54 -4.84 0.60
CA TYR A 9 9.76 -3.75 -0.37
C TYR A 9 10.25 -4.27 -1.72
N LYS A 10 11.26 -5.15 -1.73
CA LYS A 10 11.82 -5.72 -2.97
C LYS A 10 10.81 -6.56 -3.74
N ASP A 11 9.99 -7.32 -3.03
CA ASP A 11 8.97 -8.19 -3.65
C ASP A 11 7.77 -7.37 -4.16
N ALA A 12 7.51 -6.19 -3.58
CA ALA A 12 6.40 -5.32 -3.94
C ALA A 12 6.76 -4.23 -4.96
N LEU A 13 8.04 -3.91 -5.13
CA LEU A 13 8.51 -2.79 -5.96
C LEU A 13 7.94 -2.88 -7.40
N GLY A 14 7.25 -1.83 -7.83
CA GLY A 14 6.64 -1.74 -9.15
C GLY A 14 5.31 -2.51 -9.29
N LEU A 15 4.83 -3.15 -8.23
CA LEU A 15 3.50 -3.77 -8.21
C LEU A 15 2.43 -2.78 -7.79
N TRP A 16 1.18 -3.15 -8.05
CA TRP A 16 0.02 -2.43 -7.55
C TRP A 16 -0.02 -2.48 -6.03
N VAL A 17 -0.81 -1.60 -5.42
CA VAL A 17 -1.01 -1.55 -3.97
C VAL A 17 -1.51 -2.88 -3.38
N SER A 18 -2.31 -3.64 -4.14
CA SER A 18 -2.70 -5.01 -3.80
C SER A 18 -1.51 -5.97 -3.77
N GLY A 19 -0.55 -5.82 -4.68
CA GLY A 19 0.69 -6.57 -4.69
C GLY A 19 1.57 -6.31 -3.47
N LEU A 20 1.61 -5.07 -2.97
CA LEU A 20 2.23 -4.76 -1.67
C LEU A 20 1.51 -5.49 -0.53
N PHE A 21 0.18 -5.47 -0.51
CA PHE A 21 -0.59 -6.17 0.52
C PHE A 21 -0.29 -7.68 0.53
N SER A 22 -0.28 -8.32 -0.64
CA SER A 22 0.07 -9.73 -0.82
C SER A 22 1.54 -10.03 -0.49
N ALA A 23 2.46 -9.10 -0.75
CA ALA A 23 3.88 -9.30 -0.40
C ALA A 23 4.09 -9.42 1.12
N ILE A 24 3.23 -8.79 1.94
CA ILE A 24 3.29 -8.91 3.40
C ILE A 24 2.96 -10.34 3.84
N SER A 25 1.83 -10.91 3.43
CA SER A 25 1.42 -12.28 3.77
C SER A 25 2.31 -13.33 3.10
N GLY A 26 2.72 -13.11 1.85
CA GLY A 26 3.62 -14.00 1.11
C GLY A 26 4.99 -14.18 1.78
N ASN A 27 5.48 -13.13 2.45
CA ASN A 27 6.69 -13.17 3.27
C ASN A 27 6.45 -13.68 4.70
N ASN A 28 5.20 -13.76 5.14
CA ASN A 28 4.80 -14.13 6.50
C ASN A 28 3.55 -15.03 6.49
N PRO A 29 3.65 -16.31 6.05
CA PRO A 29 2.46 -17.14 5.76
C PRO A 29 1.57 -17.47 6.97
N GLN A 30 2.06 -17.25 8.20
CA GLN A 30 1.33 -17.49 9.44
C GLN A 30 0.75 -16.18 10.04
N LEU A 31 0.86 -15.06 9.31
CA LEU A 31 0.37 -13.77 9.76
C LEU A 31 -1.17 -13.73 9.70
N PRO A 32 -1.85 -13.41 10.81
CA PRO A 32 -3.28 -13.17 10.79
C PRO A 32 -3.63 -11.97 9.88
N PHE A 33 -4.79 -12.01 9.22
CA PHE A 33 -5.24 -10.94 8.32
C PHE A 33 -5.33 -9.56 9.02
N CYS A 34 -5.80 -9.53 10.27
CA CYS A 34 -5.83 -8.29 11.05
C CYS A 34 -4.41 -7.70 11.24
N GLU A 35 -3.42 -8.53 11.53
CA GLU A 35 -2.03 -8.08 11.64
C GLU A 35 -1.47 -7.67 10.27
N GLN A 36 -1.83 -8.36 9.19
CA GLN A 36 -1.45 -7.96 7.81
C GLN A 36 -1.96 -6.56 7.47
N LYS A 37 -3.21 -6.24 7.81
CA LYS A 37 -3.79 -4.90 7.65
C LYS A 37 -3.02 -3.84 8.46
N ASP A 38 -2.74 -4.12 9.73
CA ASP A 38 -2.02 -3.17 10.59
C ASP A 38 -0.60 -2.91 10.08
N ILE A 39 0.10 -3.98 9.66
CA ILE A 39 1.42 -3.88 9.02
C ILE A 39 1.34 -3.10 7.71
N PHE A 40 0.33 -3.35 6.88
CA PHE A 40 0.14 -2.65 5.62
C PHE A 40 0.06 -1.13 5.81
N PHE A 41 -0.83 -0.64 6.69
CA PHE A 41 -0.94 0.79 6.93
C PHE A 41 0.29 1.39 7.63
N SER A 42 0.95 0.63 8.50
CA SER A 42 2.21 1.04 9.11
C SER A 42 3.33 1.21 8.08
N LEU A 43 3.43 0.30 7.11
CA LEU A 43 4.38 0.38 6.00
C LEU A 43 4.07 1.55 5.08
N LEU A 44 2.80 1.76 4.70
CA LEU A 44 2.41 2.89 3.87
C LEU A 44 2.84 4.21 4.51
N ARG A 45 2.50 4.41 5.79
CA ARG A 45 2.88 5.60 6.55
C ARG A 45 4.40 5.81 6.59
N THR A 46 5.14 4.75 6.88
CA THR A 46 6.62 4.80 6.96
C THR A 46 7.23 5.16 5.61
N TRP A 47 6.82 4.49 4.54
CA TRP A 47 7.41 4.68 3.21
C TRP A 47 6.96 5.97 2.53
N LEU A 48 5.78 6.49 2.86
CA LEU A 48 5.37 7.85 2.47
C LEU A 48 6.27 8.90 3.14
N ALA A 49 6.51 8.77 4.45
CA ALA A 49 7.38 9.69 5.19
C ALA A 49 8.84 9.63 4.72
N GLU A 50 9.31 8.45 4.33
CA GLU A 50 10.65 8.24 3.76
C GLU A 50 10.75 8.66 2.28
N GLY A 51 9.63 8.96 1.61
CA GLY A 51 9.59 9.27 0.18
C GLY A 51 9.90 8.07 -0.72
N ARG A 52 9.74 6.84 -0.22
CA ARG A 52 9.93 5.59 -0.99
C ARG A 52 8.71 5.27 -1.86
N ILE A 53 7.54 5.75 -1.45
CA ILE A 53 6.30 5.65 -2.22
C ILE A 53 5.60 7.00 -2.21
N LEU A 54 4.75 7.21 -3.21
CA LEU A 54 3.77 8.27 -3.31
C LEU A 54 2.42 7.65 -3.72
N PHE A 55 1.36 8.44 -3.67
CA PHE A 55 0.08 8.09 -4.30
C PHE A 55 -0.28 9.15 -5.33
N CYS A 56 -1.02 8.78 -6.36
CA CYS A 56 -1.67 9.74 -7.25
C CYS A 56 -2.74 10.54 -6.50
N ASP A 57 -3.05 11.73 -6.99
CA ASP A 57 -4.16 12.53 -6.46
C ASP A 57 -5.50 11.80 -6.67
N PRO A 58 -6.42 11.74 -5.68
CA PRO A 58 -7.73 11.11 -5.86
C PRO A 58 -8.58 11.68 -6.99
N CYS A 59 -8.37 12.95 -7.36
CA CYS A 59 -9.04 13.60 -8.48
C CYS A 59 -8.32 13.37 -9.82
N ASP A 60 -7.09 12.86 -9.78
CA ASP A 60 -6.26 12.50 -10.94
C ASP A 60 -5.51 11.18 -10.65
N PRO A 61 -6.24 10.06 -10.48
CA PRO A 61 -5.72 8.82 -9.87
C PRO A 61 -4.65 8.10 -10.69
N LEU A 62 -4.36 8.58 -11.91
CA LEU A 62 -3.31 8.07 -12.82
C LEU A 62 -2.33 9.16 -13.26
N GLY A 63 -2.41 10.37 -12.70
CA GLY A 63 -1.63 11.51 -13.16
C GLY A 63 -0.64 12.01 -12.12
N ALA A 64 -0.89 13.17 -11.52
CA ALA A 64 0.09 13.83 -10.66
C ALA A 64 0.20 13.16 -9.27
N PRO A 65 1.41 13.14 -8.65
CA PRO A 65 1.56 12.78 -7.25
C PRO A 65 0.71 13.68 -6.35
N TRP A 66 0.00 13.06 -5.42
CA TRP A 66 -0.82 13.73 -4.43
C TRP A 66 0.05 14.56 -3.49
N LYS A 67 -0.26 15.85 -3.36
CA LYS A 67 0.50 16.81 -2.54
C LYS A 67 0.00 16.94 -1.09
N ALA A 68 -0.78 15.96 -0.63
CA ALA A 68 -1.22 15.86 0.74
C ALA A 68 -0.08 15.40 1.66
N ASP A 69 -0.23 15.63 2.97
CA ASP A 69 0.69 15.07 3.95
C ASP A 69 0.44 13.57 4.18
N VAL A 70 1.37 12.92 4.88
CA VAL A 70 1.32 11.47 5.14
C VAL A 70 0.05 11.06 5.89
N ASP A 71 -0.40 11.88 6.84
CA ASP A 71 -1.56 11.57 7.68
C ASP A 71 -2.83 11.64 6.85
N GLU A 72 -2.99 12.68 6.05
CA GLU A 72 -4.12 12.85 5.15
C GLU A 72 -4.26 11.69 4.15
N ILE A 73 -3.15 11.25 3.55
CA ILE A 73 -3.16 10.11 2.61
C ILE A 73 -3.55 8.82 3.33
N VAL A 74 -2.94 8.52 4.48
CA VAL A 74 -3.21 7.28 5.22
C VAL A 74 -4.64 7.26 5.75
N ASP A 75 -5.14 8.37 6.30
CA ASP A 75 -6.50 8.50 6.80
C ASP A 75 -7.53 8.34 5.68
N TYR A 76 -7.25 8.90 4.49
CA TYR A 76 -8.09 8.71 3.30
C TYR A 76 -8.23 7.24 2.92
N LEU A 77 -7.12 6.49 2.92
CA LEU A 77 -7.10 5.07 2.59
C LEU A 77 -7.81 4.24 3.67
N GLN A 78 -7.52 4.51 4.95
CA GLN A 78 -8.14 3.81 6.09
C GLN A 78 -9.65 4.03 6.16
N ALA A 79 -10.13 5.24 5.89
CA ALA A 79 -11.56 5.57 5.90
C ALA A 79 -12.37 4.81 4.84
N ARG A 80 -11.70 4.31 3.80
CA ARG A 80 -12.31 3.52 2.70
C ARG A 80 -12.11 2.02 2.85
N TRP A 81 -11.36 1.57 3.87
CA TRP A 81 -11.15 0.15 4.09
C TRP A 81 -12.51 -0.55 4.33
N PRO A 82 -12.82 -1.65 3.62
CA PRO A 82 -14.10 -2.32 3.76
C PRO A 82 -14.33 -2.85 5.19
N VAL A 83 -15.54 -2.70 5.73
CA VAL A 83 -15.85 -3.05 7.13
C VAL A 83 -15.90 -4.57 7.36
N SER A 84 -16.30 -5.33 6.34
CA SER A 84 -16.58 -6.78 6.44
C SER A 84 -15.43 -7.69 6.03
N VAL A 85 -14.34 -7.17 5.46
CA VAL A 85 -13.26 -8.02 4.94
C VAL A 85 -12.48 -8.66 6.09
N ASP A 86 -12.33 -9.99 6.03
CA ASP A 86 -11.58 -10.79 7.00
C ASP A 86 -10.49 -11.67 6.34
N SER A 87 -10.35 -11.54 5.01
CA SER A 87 -9.48 -12.37 4.18
C SER A 87 -8.90 -11.58 3.02
N GLU A 88 -7.69 -11.94 2.60
CA GLU A 88 -7.03 -11.38 1.40
C GLU A 88 -7.78 -11.75 0.10
N TYR A 89 -8.55 -12.83 0.12
CA TYR A 89 -9.31 -13.31 -1.04
C TYR A 89 -10.75 -12.75 -1.08
N ASP A 90 -11.09 -11.85 -0.16
CA ASP A 90 -12.41 -11.21 -0.15
C ASP A 90 -12.57 -10.30 -1.38
N PRO A 91 -13.63 -10.46 -2.19
CA PRO A 91 -13.85 -9.62 -3.36
C PRO A 91 -13.97 -8.13 -3.04
N ASP A 92 -14.50 -7.75 -1.87
CA ASP A 92 -14.64 -6.35 -1.47
C ASP A 92 -13.27 -5.71 -1.23
N LEU A 93 -12.28 -6.48 -0.77
CA LEU A 93 -10.92 -6.01 -0.63
C LEU A 93 -10.27 -5.76 -2.01
N ASN A 94 -10.56 -6.61 -2.98
CA ASN A 94 -10.10 -6.41 -4.35
C ASN A 94 -10.71 -5.12 -4.94
N VAL A 95 -12.02 -4.91 -4.79
CA VAL A 95 -12.70 -3.67 -5.22
C VAL A 95 -12.05 -2.45 -4.57
N TYR A 96 -11.78 -2.49 -3.27
CA TYR A 96 -11.09 -1.42 -2.57
C TYR A 96 -9.74 -1.05 -3.22
N PHE A 97 -8.90 -2.04 -3.55
CA PHE A 97 -7.61 -1.77 -4.20
C PHE A 97 -7.74 -1.17 -5.61
N TYR A 98 -8.84 -1.44 -6.32
CA TYR A 98 -9.13 -0.81 -7.61
C TYR A 98 -9.64 0.62 -7.49
N GLU A 99 -10.29 0.98 -6.38
CA GLU A 99 -10.92 2.29 -6.19
C GLU A 99 -10.01 3.33 -5.56
N ILE A 100 -8.97 2.91 -4.83
CA ILE A 100 -8.01 3.85 -4.25
C ILE A 100 -7.03 4.39 -5.30
N PRO A 101 -6.43 5.58 -5.07
CA PRO A 101 -5.43 6.13 -6.00
C PRO A 101 -4.26 5.16 -6.22
N ALA A 102 -3.65 5.23 -7.40
CA ALA A 102 -2.52 4.39 -7.72
C ALA A 102 -1.31 4.70 -6.83
N ILE A 103 -0.58 3.65 -6.44
CA ILE A 103 0.70 3.78 -5.76
C ILE A 103 1.79 4.07 -6.81
N LEU A 104 2.71 4.95 -6.45
CA LEU A 104 3.88 5.30 -7.24
C LEU A 104 5.12 4.94 -6.43
N TRP A 105 6.01 4.13 -6.99
CA TRP A 105 7.24 3.74 -6.31
C TRP A 105 8.37 4.69 -6.66
N VAL A 106 9.22 5.01 -5.69
CA VAL A 106 10.41 5.82 -5.92
C VAL A 106 11.62 4.90 -5.93
N GLY A 107 12.23 4.75 -7.10
CA GLY A 107 13.42 3.93 -7.28
C GLY A 107 14.67 4.54 -6.65
N PRO A 108 15.78 3.79 -6.56
CA PRO A 108 16.99 4.23 -5.87
C PRO A 108 17.62 5.50 -6.44
N SER A 109 17.35 5.86 -7.70
CA SER A 109 17.82 7.11 -8.32
C SER A 109 16.78 8.23 -8.32
N GLY A 110 15.67 8.05 -7.62
CA GLY A 110 14.57 9.03 -7.53
C GLY A 110 13.61 8.98 -8.72
N GLU A 111 13.74 8.00 -9.60
CA GLU A 111 12.80 7.75 -10.69
C GLU A 111 11.46 7.26 -10.15
N ILE A 112 10.36 7.74 -10.74
CA ILE A 112 9.03 7.25 -10.42
C ILE A 112 8.76 5.99 -11.26
N ILE A 113 8.50 4.89 -10.58
CA ILE A 113 8.08 3.61 -11.15
C ILE A 113 6.59 3.49 -10.88
N GLY A 114 5.79 3.75 -11.92
CA GLY A 114 4.35 3.50 -11.88
C GLY A 114 4.05 2.00 -11.94
N SER A 115 2.93 1.61 -11.32
CA SER A 115 2.41 0.24 -11.32
C SER A 115 1.25 0.08 -12.30
#